data_AF-A0A2D4SRT2-F1
#
_entry.id   AF-A0A2D4SRT2-F1
#
_cell.length_a   1.000
_cell.length_b   1.000
_cell.length_c   1.000
_cell.angle_alpha   90.00
_cell.angle_beta   90.00
_cell.angle_gamma   90.00
#
_symmetry.space_group_name_H-M   'P 1'
#
loop_
_entity.id
_entity.type
_entity.pdbx_description
1 polymer ?
#
loop_
_entity_poly.entity_id
_entity_poly.type
_entity_poly.pdbx_seq_one_letter_code
_entity_poly.pdbx_strand_id
1 'polypeptide(L)'
;MSKKAKSRERVARNFIKTYGRSQFRRLLTALSNGESGQAIADEFNVSRERVRQWKNKFGQIITTYRLHPEIDRILKDRSPPDFHESRKKSRGSS
;
A
#
# COMPACT_ATOMS: atom_id res chain seq x y z
N MET A 1 -10.27 10.83 19.01
CA MET A 1 -8.96 10.48 18.40
C MET A 1 -8.49 9.11 18.87
N SER A 2 -8.20 8.19 17.95
CA SER A 2 -7.80 6.80 18.27
C SER A 2 -6.47 6.72 19.04
N LYS A 3 -6.35 5.79 20.01
CA LYS A 3 -5.17 5.52 20.85
C LYS A 3 -3.86 5.39 20.04
N LYS A 4 -3.96 4.87 18.81
CA LYS A 4 -2.83 4.70 17.87
C LYS A 4 -2.28 6.03 17.33
N ALA A 5 -3.13 7.03 17.07
CA ALA A 5 -2.71 8.34 16.56
C ALA A 5 -1.86 9.08 17.61
N LYS A 6 -2.31 9.08 18.86
CA LYS A 6 -1.54 9.63 20.01
C LYS A 6 -0.17 8.95 20.18
N SER A 7 -0.08 7.65 19.87
CA SER A 7 1.18 6.90 19.92
C SER A 7 2.17 7.32 18.82
N ARG A 8 1.71 7.54 17.58
CA ARG A 8 2.57 7.97 16.46
C ARG A 8 3.16 9.35 16.71
N GLU A 9 2.32 10.27 17.15
CA GLU A 9 2.72 11.64 17.45
C GLU A 9 3.75 11.69 18.59
N ARG A 10 3.58 10.87 19.62
CA ARG A 10 4.55 10.73 20.71
C ARG A 10 5.90 10.22 20.22
N VAL A 11 5.93 9.22 19.33
CA VAL A 11 7.18 8.69 18.76
C VAL A 11 7.89 9.75 17.91
N ALA A 12 7.14 10.50 17.10
CA ALA A 12 7.70 11.62 16.31
C ALA A 12 8.28 12.72 17.20
N ARG A 13 7.55 13.14 18.25
CA ARG A 13 8.03 14.14 19.21
C ARG A 13 9.28 13.67 19.96
N ASN A 14 9.30 12.42 20.40
CA ASN A 14 10.48 11.84 21.05
C ASN A 14 11.68 11.79 20.09
N PHE A 15 11.47 11.42 18.84
CA PHE A 15 12.53 11.44 17.82
C PHE A 15 13.10 12.85 17.65
N ILE A 16 12.24 13.85 17.47
CA ILE A 16 12.65 15.26 17.33
C ILE A 16 13.40 15.73 18.57
N LYS A 17 13.01 15.28 19.77
CA LYS A 17 13.72 15.61 21.01
C LYS A 17 15.13 15.00 21.06
N THR A 18 15.32 13.80 20.51
CA THR A 18 16.61 13.09 20.54
C THR A 18 17.56 13.54 19.41
N TYR A 19 17.06 13.66 18.17
CA TYR A 19 17.89 13.88 16.99
C TYR A 19 17.71 15.26 16.36
N GLY A 20 16.66 16.00 16.75
CA GLY A 20 16.33 17.30 16.18
C GLY A 20 15.39 17.23 14.96
N ARG A 21 14.86 18.40 14.57
CA ARG A 21 13.93 18.54 13.44
C ARG A 21 14.58 18.28 12.08
N SER A 22 15.81 18.72 11.88
CA SER A 22 16.54 18.54 10.61
C SER A 22 16.76 17.06 10.31
N GLN A 23 17.18 16.30 11.32
CA GLN A 23 17.37 14.86 11.23
C GLN A 23 16.04 14.11 11.02
N PHE A 24 14.96 14.56 11.67
CA PHE A 24 13.63 13.99 11.40
C PHE A 24 13.21 14.20 9.94
N ARG A 25 13.48 15.39 9.37
CA ARG A 25 13.20 15.66 7.95
C ARG A 25 14.04 14.78 7.03
N ARG A 26 15.34 14.63 7.32
CA ARG A 26 16.24 13.72 6.59
C ARG A 26 15.74 12.28 6.62
N LEU A 27 15.32 11.78 7.78
CA LEU A 27 14.73 10.45 7.91
C LEU A 27 13.50 10.30 7.01
N LEU A 28 12.54 11.23 7.06
CA LEU A 28 11.33 11.16 6.24
C LEU A 28 11.65 11.17 4.74
N THR A 29 12.62 11.96 4.31
CA THR A 29 13.11 11.97 2.92
C THR A 29 13.72 10.63 2.54
N ALA A 30 14.60 10.07 3.36
CA ALA A 30 15.22 8.76 3.10
C ALA A 30 14.18 7.64 3.00
N LEU A 31 13.17 7.67 3.86
CA LEU A 31 12.04 6.74 3.81
C LEU A 31 11.21 6.88 2.53
N SER A 32 10.93 8.11 2.11
CA SER A 32 10.19 8.41 0.87
C SER A 32 10.95 7.98 -0.37
N ASN A 33 12.28 8.12 -0.37
CA ASN A 33 13.14 7.73 -1.49
C ASN A 33 13.38 6.21 -1.56
N GLY A 34 12.85 5.44 -0.60
CA GLY A 34 13.06 3.99 -0.56
C GLY A 34 14.48 3.58 -0.19
N GLU A 35 15.24 4.45 0.49
CA GLU A 35 16.60 4.13 0.93
C GLU A 35 16.63 2.85 1.80
N SER A 36 17.74 2.12 1.71
CA SER A 36 17.93 0.87 2.44
C SER A 36 17.88 1.11 3.94
N GLY A 37 17.17 0.24 4.67
CA GLY A 37 17.09 0.32 6.12
C GLY A 37 18.44 0.18 6.83
N GLN A 38 19.43 -0.44 6.17
CA GLN A 38 20.80 -0.53 6.70
C GLN A 38 21.54 0.80 6.55
N ALA A 39 21.45 1.45 5.39
CA ALA A 39 22.09 2.75 5.16
C ALA A 39 21.57 3.82 6.15
N ILE A 40 20.27 3.84 6.40
CA ILE A 40 19.66 4.72 7.41
C ILE A 40 20.12 4.32 8.83
N ALA A 41 20.26 3.03 9.10
CA ALA A 41 20.75 2.57 10.40
C ALA A 41 22.17 3.06 10.68
N ASP A 42 23.04 2.99 9.68
CA ASP A 42 24.42 3.46 9.75
C ASP A 42 24.47 4.99 9.92
N GLU A 43 23.64 5.76 9.19
CA GLU A 43 23.55 7.24 9.29
C GLU A 43 23.10 7.71 10.68
N PHE A 44 22.14 7.01 11.29
CA PHE A 44 21.58 7.37 12.60
C PHE A 44 22.27 6.65 13.78
N ASN A 45 23.27 5.80 13.50
CA ASN A 45 23.95 4.92 14.45
C ASN A 45 22.95 4.11 15.31
N VAL A 46 21.99 3.47 14.65
CA VAL A 46 20.96 2.62 15.28
C VAL A 46 20.88 1.27 14.59
N SER A 47 20.17 0.31 15.17
CA SER A 47 19.93 -0.97 14.50
C SER A 47 18.94 -0.84 13.34
N ARG A 48 19.09 -1.70 12.33
CA ARG A 48 18.12 -1.83 11.21
C ARG A 48 16.69 -2.06 11.70
N GLU A 49 16.52 -2.81 12.80
CA GLU A 49 15.21 -3.06 13.39
C GLU A 49 14.58 -1.76 13.92
N ARG A 50 15.38 -0.85 14.46
CA ARG A 50 14.90 0.47 14.90
C ARG A 50 14.35 1.27 13.72
N VAL A 51 15.05 1.25 12.58
CA VAL A 51 14.60 1.89 11.34
C VAL A 51 13.30 1.25 10.84
N ARG A 52 13.18 -0.08 10.91
CA ARG A 52 11.95 -0.80 10.55
C ARG A 52 10.76 -0.37 11.42
N GLN A 53 10.97 -0.22 12.73
CA GLN A 53 9.94 0.29 13.64
C GLN A 53 9.51 1.72 13.26
N TRP A 54 10.44 2.60 12.91
CA TRP A 54 10.12 3.94 12.42
C TRP A 54 9.31 3.90 11.12
N LYS A 55 9.70 3.07 10.14
CA LYS A 55 8.94 2.83 8.90
C LYS A 55 7.48 2.46 9.19
N ASN A 56 7.28 1.49 10.08
CA ASN A 56 5.94 1.02 10.45
C ASN A 56 5.12 2.03 11.27
N LYS A 57 5.78 2.96 11.98
CA LYS A 57 5.11 3.97 12.80
C LYS A 57 4.75 5.22 12.02
N PHE A 58 5.64 5.68 11.13
CA PHE A 58 5.48 6.91 10.36
C PHE A 58 4.80 6.67 9.02
N GLY A 59 5.06 5.52 8.39
CA GLY A 59 4.43 5.11 7.15
C GLY A 59 3.14 4.32 7.35
N GLN A 60 2.42 4.14 6.25
CA GLN A 60 1.34 3.15 6.12
C GLN A 60 1.51 2.42 4.79
N ILE A 61 1.23 1.13 4.78
CA ILE A 61 1.17 0.36 3.54
C ILE A 61 -0.20 0.62 2.92
N ILE A 62 -0.23 1.16 1.70
CA ILE A 62 -1.45 1.31 0.91
C ILE A 62 -1.42 0.20 -0.13
N THR A 63 -2.20 -0.86 0.10
CA THR A 63 -2.38 -1.92 -0.89
C THR A 63 -3.55 -1.55 -1.78
N THR A 64 -3.27 -1.15 -3.02
CA THR A 64 -4.31 -0.84 -4.00
C THR A 64 -4.55 -2.07 -4.88
N TYR A 65 -5.80 -2.56 -4.91
CA TYR A 65 -6.22 -3.54 -5.89
C TYR A 65 -6.32 -2.85 -7.25
N ARG A 66 -5.48 -3.28 -8.20
CA ARG A 66 -5.53 -2.81 -9.58
C ARG A 66 -5.91 -3.99 -10.46
N LEU A 67 -7.00 -3.86 -11.20
CA LEU A 67 -7.35 -4.80 -12.24
C LEU A 67 -6.23 -4.84 -13.27
N HIS A 68 -5.84 -6.05 -13.65
CA HIS A 68 -4.93 -6.27 -14.74
C HIS A 68 -5.54 -5.72 -16.04
N PRO A 69 -4.76 -5.00 -16.87
CA PRO A 69 -5.28 -4.36 -18.07
C PRO A 69 -5.93 -5.36 -19.05
N GLU A 70 -5.46 -6.60 -19.09
CA GLU A 70 -6.05 -7.69 -19.87
C GLU A 70 -7.49 -8.04 -19.44
N ILE A 71 -7.81 -7.93 -18.16
CA ILE A 71 -9.16 -8.22 -17.64
C ILE A 71 -10.11 -7.03 -17.89
N ASP A 72 -9.60 -5.81 -17.75
CA ASP A 72 -10.34 -4.58 -18.08
C ASP A 72 -10.74 -4.55 -19.57
N ARG A 73 -9.90 -5.11 -20.46
CA ARG A 73 -10.19 -5.23 -21.89
C ARG A 73 -11.35 -6.16 -22.19
N ILE A 74 -11.50 -7.28 -21.48
CA ILE A 74 -12.59 -8.26 -21.70
C ILE A 74 -13.97 -7.62 -21.55
N LEU A 75 -14.13 -6.68 -20.60
CA LEU A 75 -15.40 -5.99 -20.38
C LEU A 75 -15.66 -4.85 -21.36
N LYS A 76 -14.60 -4.29 -21.96
CA LYS A 76 -14.70 -3.24 -22.98
C LYS A 76 -14.95 -3.80 -24.36
N ASP A 77 -14.52 -5.04 -24.60
CA ASP A 77 -14.81 -5.77 -25.83
C ASP A 77 -16.27 -6.27 -25.77
N ARG A 78 -17.23 -5.36 -25.99
CA ARG A 78 -18.62 -5.71 -26.27
C ARG A 78 -18.69 -6.42 -27.62
N SER A 79 -18.25 -7.67 -27.65
CA SER A 79 -19.00 -8.68 -28.39
C SER A 79 -20.15 -9.10 -27.47
N PRO A 80 -21.42 -8.90 -27.85
CA PRO A 80 -22.52 -9.47 -27.08
C PRO A 80 -22.29 -10.98 -26.98
N PRO A 81 -22.57 -11.61 -25.82
CA PRO A 81 -22.62 -13.07 -25.80
C PRO A 81 -23.68 -13.47 -26.82
N ASP A 82 -23.25 -14.19 -27.87
CA ASP A 82 -24.11 -15.07 -28.65
C ASP A 82 -24.69 -16.09 -27.67
N PHE A 83 -25.70 -15.67 -26.91
CA PHE A 83 -26.66 -16.58 -26.31
C PHE A 83 -27.41 -17.18 -27.50
N HIS A 84 -26.82 -18.21 -28.09
CA HIS A 84 -27.54 -19.09 -28.99
C HIS A 84 -28.54 -19.86 -28.14
N GLU A 85 -29.70 -19.22 -27.92
CA GLU A 85 -30.89 -19.84 -27.36
C GLU A 85 -31.23 -21.02 -28.27
N SER A 86 -30.81 -22.22 -27.84
CA SER A 86 -31.23 -23.46 -28.45
C SER A 86 -32.72 -23.61 -28.19
N ARG A 87 -33.55 -23.08 -29.10
CA ARG A 87 -34.95 -23.50 -29.24
C ARG A 87 -34.97 -25.00 -29.52
N LYS A 88 -35.05 -25.82 -28.48
CA LYS A 88 -35.63 -27.16 -28.63
C LYS A 88 -37.14 -27.00 -28.72
N LYS A 89 -37.58 -26.88 -29.96
CA LYS A 89 -38.95 -27.10 -30.43
C LYS A 89 -39.25 -28.59 -30.27
N SER A 90 -39.84 -29.03 -29.17
CA SER A 90 -40.60 -30.28 -29.13
C SER A 90 -42.08 -29.94 -29.17
N ARG A 91 -42.65 -30.12 -30.36
CA ARG A 91 -44.07 -30.11 -30.67
C ARG A 91 -44.81 -31.06 -29.72
N GLY A 92 -46.00 -30.65 -29.28
CA GLY A 92 -47.05 -31.59 -28.87
C GLY A 92 -47.66 -32.32 -30.07
N SER A 93 -48.69 -33.13 -29.76
CA SER A 93 -49.40 -34.11 -30.59
C SER A 93 -48.78 -35.52 -30.48
N SER A 94 -49.45 -36.54 -29.96
CA SER A 94 -50.89 -36.80 -29.78
C SER A 94 -51.15 -37.74 -28.61
#